data_AF-A0A3D1CNU4-F1
#
_entry.id   AF-A0A3D1CNU4-F1
#
_cell.length_a   1.000
_cell.length_b   1.000
_cell.length_c   1.000
_cell.angle_alpha   90.00
_cell.angle_beta   90.00
_cell.angle_gamma   90.00
#
_symmetry.space_group_name_H-M   'P 1'
#
loop_
_entity.id
_entity.type
_entity.pdbx_description
1 polymer ?
#
loop_
_entity_poly.entity_id
_entity_poly.type
_entity_poly.pdbx_seq_one_letter_code
_entity_poly.pdbx_strand_id
1 'polypeptide(L)'
;GIKRLIIANRTVEKAHLLATSVNGYAISLSEIPAHLAEADIVISSTASQLPILGKGTVESALKLRKRKPIFMVDIAVPRDIEAEVGQLEDIY
;
A
#
# COMPACT_ATOMS: atom_id res chain seq x y z
N GLY A 1 -11.39 9.60 13.50
CA GLY A 1 -11.35 9.90 12.05
C GLY A 1 -10.01 9.47 11.49
N ILE A 2 -9.93 9.23 10.17
CA ILE A 2 -8.67 8.92 9.46
C ILE A 2 -7.75 10.15 9.55
N LYS A 3 -6.48 9.96 9.92
CA LYS A 3 -5.52 11.07 10.07
C LYS A 3 -4.88 11.51 8.75
N ARG A 4 -4.55 10.55 7.89
CA ARG A 4 -3.91 10.77 6.60
C ARG A 4 -4.35 9.67 5.63
N LEU A 5 -4.57 10.03 4.38
CA LEU A 5 -4.86 9.10 3.29
C LEU A 5 -3.81 9.29 2.20
N ILE A 6 -3.14 8.20 1.80
CA ILE A 6 -2.14 8.19 0.74
C ILE A 6 -2.71 7.40 -0.43
N ILE A 7 -2.68 7.96 -1.63
CA ILE A 7 -3.19 7.33 -2.86
C ILE A 7 -2.03 7.12 -3.81
N ALA A 8 -1.71 5.86 -4.06
CA ALA A 8 -0.70 5.46 -5.01
C ALA A 8 -1.33 5.05 -6.35
N ASN A 9 -0.82 5.55 -7.47
CA ASN A 9 -1.28 5.13 -8.79
C ASN A 9 -0.14 5.12 -9.81
N ARG A 10 -0.30 4.30 -10.86
CA ARG A 10 0.62 4.27 -12.01
C ARG A 10 0.57 5.58 -12.79
N THR A 11 -0.64 6.15 -12.92
CA THR A 11 -0.86 7.46 -13.52
C THR A 11 -1.00 8.49 -12.41
N VAL A 12 0.02 9.34 -12.25
CA VAL A 12 0.13 10.31 -11.15
C VAL A 12 -1.04 11.30 -11.17
N GLU A 13 -1.52 11.69 -12.34
CA GLU A 13 -2.67 12.59 -12.51
C GLU A 13 -3.95 11.99 -11.91
N LYS A 14 -4.16 10.67 -12.08
CA LYS A 14 -5.31 9.97 -11.46
C LYS A 14 -5.19 9.93 -9.94
N ALA A 15 -3.98 9.73 -9.42
CA ALA A 15 -3.72 9.78 -7.98
C ALA A 15 -4.04 11.18 -7.42
N HIS A 16 -3.58 12.24 -8.08
CA HIS A 16 -3.88 13.62 -7.68
C HIS A 16 -5.36 13.93 -7.68
N LEU A 17 -6.09 13.59 -8.76
CA LEU A 17 -7.53 13.84 -8.84
C LEU A 17 -8.29 13.19 -7.68
N LEU A 18 -7.99 11.92 -7.37
CA LEU A 18 -8.62 11.22 -6.26
C LEU A 18 -8.18 11.78 -4.91
N ALA A 19 -6.90 12.10 -4.74
CA ALA A 19 -6.37 12.67 -3.51
C ALA A 19 -7.01 14.03 -3.19
N THR A 20 -7.19 14.89 -4.18
CA THR A 20 -7.84 16.19 -3.99
C THR A 20 -9.28 16.05 -3.50
N SER A 21 -10.06 15.08 -4.00
CA SER A 21 -11.46 14.91 -3.60
C SER A 21 -11.64 14.40 -2.16
N VAL A 22 -10.61 13.78 -1.58
CA VAL A 22 -10.63 13.19 -0.24
C VAL A 22 -9.65 13.86 0.73
N ASN A 23 -9.03 14.97 0.33
CA ASN A 23 -7.95 15.65 1.08
C ASN A 23 -6.79 14.69 1.46
N GLY A 24 -6.42 13.82 0.53
CA GLY A 24 -5.32 12.87 0.63
C GLY A 24 -4.02 13.38 -0.01
N TYR A 25 -3.00 12.54 0.02
CA TYR A 25 -1.68 12.77 -0.58
C TYR A 25 -1.45 11.77 -1.72
N ALA A 26 -1.16 12.28 -2.91
CA ALA A 26 -0.91 11.44 -4.09
C ALA A 26 0.57 11.06 -4.19
N ILE A 27 0.83 9.81 -4.53
CA ILE A 27 2.18 9.29 -4.83
C ILE A 27 2.15 8.41 -6.08
N SER A 28 3.31 8.22 -6.68
CA SER A 28 3.53 7.17 -7.69
C SER A 28 3.63 5.79 -7.02
N LEU A 29 3.41 4.71 -7.79
CA LEU A 29 3.60 3.35 -7.27
C LEU A 29 5.04 3.09 -6.80
N SER A 30 6.03 3.71 -7.44
CA SER A 30 7.45 3.58 -7.06
C SER A 30 7.79 4.17 -5.69
N GLU A 31 6.95 5.06 -5.17
CA GLU A 31 7.14 5.70 -3.87
C GLU A 31 6.51 4.90 -2.72
N ILE A 32 5.74 3.85 -3.02
CA ILE A 32 5.10 2.99 -1.99
C ILE A 32 6.10 2.51 -0.93
N PRO A 33 7.30 2.00 -1.27
CA PRO A 33 8.26 1.53 -0.26
C PRO A 33 8.65 2.58 0.77
N ALA A 34 8.71 3.86 0.39
CA ALA A 34 9.07 4.95 1.28
C ALA A 34 7.94 5.30 2.27
N HIS A 35 6.68 5.09 1.87
CA HIS A 35 5.50 5.47 2.64
C HIS A 35 4.80 4.31 3.34
N LEU A 36 5.10 3.05 2.97
CA LEU A 36 4.40 1.87 3.50
C LEU A 36 4.52 1.76 5.04
N ALA A 37 5.65 2.20 5.60
CA ALA A 37 5.87 2.22 7.04
C ALA A 37 4.93 3.19 7.79
N GLU A 38 4.31 4.14 7.09
CA GLU A 38 3.37 5.10 7.68
C GLU A 38 1.93 4.57 7.73
N ALA A 39 1.63 3.53 6.94
CA ALA A 39 0.27 3.02 6.77
C ALA A 39 -0.10 2.02 7.86
N ASP A 40 -1.24 2.25 8.52
CA ASP A 40 -1.86 1.26 9.41
C ASP A 40 -2.78 0.29 8.63
N ILE A 41 -3.33 0.77 7.51
CA ILE A 41 -4.20 0.02 6.60
C ILE A 41 -3.73 0.23 5.17
N VAL A 42 -3.64 -0.85 4.40
CA VAL A 42 -3.35 -0.84 2.97
C VAL A 42 -4.52 -1.48 2.23
N ILE A 43 -5.04 -0.79 1.22
CA ILE A 43 -6.06 -1.33 0.32
C ILE A 43 -5.50 -1.26 -1.09
N SER A 44 -5.42 -2.40 -1.77
CA SER A 44 -4.94 -2.50 -3.14
C SER A 44 -6.06 -2.92 -4.09
N SER A 45 -6.12 -2.25 -5.25
CA SER A 45 -7.07 -2.53 -6.32
C SER A 45 -6.54 -1.92 -7.62
N THR A 46 -5.49 -2.53 -8.17
CA THR A 46 -4.91 -2.14 -9.45
C THR A 46 -5.22 -3.16 -10.54
N ALA A 47 -4.92 -2.79 -11.79
CA ALA A 47 -5.00 -3.67 -12.96
C ALA A 47 -3.62 -4.23 -13.35
N SER A 48 -2.70 -4.39 -12.38
CA SER A 48 -1.38 -4.94 -12.64
C SER A 48 -1.43 -6.44 -12.92
N GLN A 49 -0.59 -6.91 -13.83
CA GLN A 49 -0.42 -8.35 -14.09
C GLN A 49 0.56 -9.01 -13.12
N LEU A 50 1.41 -8.20 -12.49
CA LEU A 50 2.36 -8.62 -11.47
C LEU A 50 2.03 -7.94 -10.14
N PRO A 51 2.25 -8.62 -9.01
CA PRO A 51 2.12 -8.00 -7.69
C PRO A 51 2.96 -6.72 -7.59
N ILE A 52 2.37 -5.69 -7.00
CA ILE A 52 3.02 -4.40 -6.72
C ILE A 52 3.73 -4.45 -5.37
N LEU A 53 3.14 -5.16 -4.40
CA LEU A 53 3.68 -5.30 -3.05
C LEU A 53 4.24 -6.70 -2.84
N GLY A 54 5.56 -6.77 -2.78
CA GLY A 54 6.28 -7.99 -2.46
C GLY A 54 6.66 -8.14 -0.99
N LYS A 55 6.95 -9.37 -0.56
CA LYS A 55 7.29 -9.71 0.83
C LYS A 55 8.43 -8.87 1.38
N GLY A 56 9.51 -8.69 0.62
CA GLY A 56 10.69 -7.93 1.08
C GLY A 56 10.40 -6.45 1.37
N THR A 57 9.51 -5.82 0.59
CA THR A 57 9.07 -4.43 0.82
C THR A 57 8.26 -4.33 2.09
N VAL A 58 7.32 -5.27 2.31
CA VAL A 58 6.47 -5.30 3.51
C VAL A 58 7.30 -5.58 4.77
N GLU A 59 8.22 -6.55 4.72
CA GLU A 59 9.15 -6.84 5.83
C GLU A 59 9.99 -5.62 6.21
N SER A 60 10.50 -4.89 5.21
CA SER A 60 11.29 -3.68 5.44
C SER A 60 10.45 -2.58 6.11
N ALA A 61 9.20 -2.40 5.69
CA ALA A 61 8.27 -1.48 6.32
C ALA A 61 7.94 -1.88 7.76
N LEU A 62 7.71 -3.16 8.04
CA LEU A 62 7.45 -3.67 9.39
C LEU A 62 8.64 -3.46 10.34
N LYS A 63 9.88 -3.61 9.84
CA LYS A 63 11.10 -3.29 10.62
C LYS A 63 11.12 -1.81 11.03
N LEU A 64 10.85 -0.89 10.11
CA LEU A 64 10.76 0.56 10.40
C LEU A 64 9.62 0.87 11.38
N ARG A 65 8.51 0.13 11.28
CA ARG A 65 7.35 0.22 12.16
C ARG A 65 7.57 -0.41 13.54
N LYS A 66 8.74 -0.97 13.84
CA LYS A 66 9.03 -1.71 15.08
C LYS A 66 7.98 -2.81 15.32
N ARG A 67 7.64 -3.57 14.27
CA ARG A 67 6.66 -4.66 14.31
C ARG A 67 5.23 -4.22 14.65
N LYS A 68 4.87 -2.94 14.42
CA LYS A 68 3.47 -2.52 14.49
C LYS A 68 2.69 -3.09 13.30
N PRO A 69 1.56 -3.77 13.54
CA PRO A 69 0.75 -4.37 12.48
C PRO A 69 0.36 -3.44 11.33
N ILE A 70 0.12 -4.07 10.19
CA ILE A 70 -0.54 -3.46 9.02
C ILE A 70 -1.71 -4.37 8.62
N PHE A 71 -2.89 -3.80 8.49
CA PHE A 71 -4.05 -4.50 7.92
C PHE A 71 -4.04 -4.33 6.40
N MET A 72 -4.07 -5.43 5.64
CA MET A 72 -3.92 -5.39 4.18
C MET A 72 -5.12 -6.04 3.48
N VAL A 73 -5.78 -5.29 2.61
CA VAL A 73 -6.92 -5.76 1.82
C VAL A 73 -6.56 -5.73 0.33
N ASP A 74 -6.46 -6.90 -0.29
CA ASP A 74 -6.24 -7.05 -1.72
C ASP A 74 -7.56 -7.35 -2.44
N ILE A 75 -8.06 -6.37 -3.19
CA ILE A 75 -9.32 -6.47 -3.96
C ILE A 75 -9.00 -6.63 -5.47
N ALA A 76 -7.72 -6.74 -5.84
CA ALA A 76 -7.32 -6.86 -7.24
C ALA A 76 -7.42 -8.30 -7.77
N VAL A 77 -7.71 -8.42 -9.08
CA VAL A 77 -7.65 -9.67 -9.82
C VAL A 77 -6.99 -9.40 -11.19
N PRO A 78 -5.76 -9.89 -11.45
CA PRO A 78 -4.85 -10.62 -10.55
C PRO A 78 -4.45 -9.84 -9.28
N ARG A 79 -3.93 -10.55 -8.27
CA ARG A 79 -3.57 -9.97 -6.95
C ARG A 79 -2.46 -8.93 -7.04
N ASP A 80 -2.60 -7.85 -6.26
CA ASP A 80 -1.59 -6.80 -6.12
C ASP A 80 -0.53 -7.11 -5.06
N ILE A 81 -0.88 -7.98 -4.10
CA ILE A 81 -0.01 -8.33 -2.97
C ILE A 81 0.44 -9.78 -3.16
N GLU A 82 1.75 -10.02 -3.06
CA GLU A 82 2.31 -11.38 -3.08
C GLU A 82 1.65 -12.28 -2.01
N ALA A 83 1.51 -13.58 -2.31
CA ALA A 83 0.85 -14.52 -1.40
C ALA A 83 1.64 -14.69 -0.09
N GLU A 84 2.97 -14.64 -0.18
CA GLU A 84 3.92 -14.82 0.90
C GLU A 84 3.87 -13.68 1.93
N VAL A 85 3.30 -12.53 1.59
CA VAL A 85 3.07 -11.42 2.53
C VAL A 85 2.13 -11.86 3.66
N GLY A 86 1.14 -12.69 3.36
CA GLY A 86 0.21 -13.23 4.36
C GLY A 86 0.83 -14.21 5.36
N GLN A 87 2.11 -14.57 5.19
CA GLN A 87 2.86 -15.40 6.14
C GLN A 87 3.56 -14.58 7.22
N LEU A 88 3.54 -13.25 7.12
CA LEU A 88 4.16 -12.35 8.09
C LEU A 88 3.23 -12.15 9.29
N GLU A 89 3.74 -12.40 10.51
CA GLU A 89 2.91 -12.40 11.73
C GLU A 89 2.21 -11.05 12.04
N ASP A 90 2.73 -9.93 11.53
CA ASP A 90 2.19 -8.58 11.77
C ASP A 90 1.27 -8.11 10.63
N ILE A 91 0.97 -8.98 9.67
CA ILE A 91 0.04 -8.68 8.58
C ILE A 91 -1.28 -9.40 8.84
N TYR A 92 -2.37 -8.65 8.71
CA TYR A 92 -3.74 -9.10 8.94
C TYR A 92 -4.62 -8.83 7.73
#